data_AF-A0A3P7KYA3-F1
#
_entry.id   AF-A0A3P7KYA3-F1
#
_cell.length_a   1.000
_cell.length_b   1.000
_cell.length_c   1.000
_cell.angle_alpha   90.00
_cell.angle_beta   90.00
_cell.angle_gamma   90.00
#
_symmetry.space_group_name_H-M   'P 1'
#
loop_
_entity.id
_entity.type
_entity.pdbx_description
1 polymer ?
#
loop_
_entity_poly.entity_id
_entity_poly.type
_entity_poly.pdbx_seq_one_letter_code
_entity_poly.pdbx_strand_id
1 'polypeptide(L)'
;MNVLEISTKTEFHSVQFRSFDLFQSHNFVLQAIDHGMKAKSYFLVTPGSEQVRATIERDGLTKIFQDFGGDVLANACGPCIGQWDRQDIQMGEKNTIVTSYNRNFTGRNDANPATHGFVTSPDIVTAMAIAGTLDFDPRKDKITAPDGTKFTLKPPSGVALPAKGYDPGEDTYQAPSGTGEVEVDPSSQRLQLLQPFSKWDGKDLEDMVILIKVKGKCTTDHISAAGPWLKYRGHLDNISNNLFLTATNAENGEMNKVRNQLTDQFGTVPETARYYKSKGVNWVAVGDENYGEGSSREHAALEPR
;
A
#
# COMPACT_ATOMS: atom_id res chain seq x y z
N MET A 1 8.04 37.96 -1.25
CA MET A 1 8.73 36.72 -0.83
C MET A 1 7.75 35.91 -0.01
N ASN A 2 7.71 34.60 -0.28
CA ASN A 2 6.83 33.54 0.24
C ASN A 2 5.43 33.48 -0.39
N VAL A 3 5.45 33.08 -1.66
CA VAL A 3 4.38 32.34 -2.35
C VAL A 3 4.26 30.98 -1.66
N LEU A 4 3.17 30.76 -0.93
CA LEU A 4 2.75 29.45 -0.44
C LEU A 4 1.54 29.06 -1.29
N GLU A 5 1.82 28.60 -2.50
CA GLU A 5 0.84 28.00 -3.39
C GLU A 5 0.63 26.57 -2.93
N ILE A 6 -0.32 26.36 -2.00
CA ILE A 6 -0.90 25.05 -1.75
C ILE A 6 -1.87 24.82 -2.91
N SER A 7 -1.33 24.29 -4.02
CA SER A 7 -2.11 23.77 -5.13
C SER A 7 -2.96 22.60 -4.58
N THR A 8 -4.19 22.90 -4.17
CA THR A 8 -5.21 21.91 -3.85
C THR A 8 -5.68 21.27 -5.15
N LYS A 9 -4.98 20.20 -5.57
CA LYS A 9 -5.53 19.26 -6.55
C LYS A 9 -5.67 17.90 -5.88
N THR A 10 -6.94 17.56 -5.67
CA THR A 10 -7.49 16.25 -5.30
C THR A 10 -6.96 15.63 -4.01
N GLU A 11 -7.67 15.88 -2.91
CA GLU A 11 -7.52 15.09 -1.69
C GLU A 11 -8.31 13.79 -1.79
N PHE A 12 -7.70 12.66 -1.41
CA PHE A 12 -8.29 11.33 -1.53
C PHE A 12 -8.27 10.58 -0.18
N HIS A 13 -9.31 9.79 0.10
CA HIS A 13 -9.52 9.16 1.40
C HIS A 13 -9.87 7.66 1.23
N SER A 14 -9.12 6.74 1.88
CA SER A 14 -9.41 5.29 1.79
C SER A 14 -9.39 4.56 3.13
N VAL A 15 -10.32 3.64 3.32
CA VAL A 15 -10.61 3.06 4.64
C VAL A 15 -10.71 1.53 4.55
N GLN A 16 -10.01 0.82 5.44
CA GLN A 16 -10.17 -0.63 5.66
C GLN A 16 -10.74 -0.87 7.05
N PHE A 17 -11.74 -1.74 7.13
CA PHE A 17 -12.64 -1.79 8.28
C PHE A 17 -12.78 -3.17 8.94
N ARG A 18 -12.93 -3.17 10.28
CA ARG A 18 -13.75 -4.16 10.99
C ARG A 18 -15.20 -3.67 11.09
N SER A 19 -16.15 -4.55 11.42
CA SER A 19 -17.58 -4.21 11.48
C SER A 19 -17.89 -2.98 12.34
N PHE A 20 -17.29 -2.86 13.53
CA PHE A 20 -17.46 -1.70 14.40
C PHE A 20 -16.99 -0.40 13.74
N ASP A 21 -15.84 -0.45 13.06
CA ASP A 21 -15.25 0.70 12.39
C ASP A 21 -16.20 1.24 11.30
N LEU A 22 -16.89 0.34 10.57
CA LEU A 22 -17.89 0.72 9.55
C LEU A 22 -19.08 1.45 10.15
N PHE A 23 -19.53 1.03 11.33
CA PHE A 23 -20.66 1.69 11.99
C PHE A 23 -20.32 3.12 12.43
N GLN A 24 -19.09 3.36 12.87
CA GLN A 24 -18.65 4.71 13.24
C GLN A 24 -18.56 5.63 12.02
N SER A 25 -17.97 5.17 10.91
CA SER A 25 -17.95 5.91 9.64
C SER A 25 -19.34 6.14 9.08
N HIS A 26 -20.20 5.12 9.12
CA HIS A 26 -21.59 5.20 8.70
C HIS A 26 -22.36 6.31 9.45
N ASN A 27 -22.12 6.48 10.76
CA ASN A 27 -22.77 7.53 11.54
C ASN A 27 -22.45 8.94 11.01
N PHE A 28 -21.19 9.22 10.67
CA PHE A 28 -20.81 10.50 10.05
C PHE A 28 -21.37 10.66 8.64
N VAL A 29 -21.40 9.59 7.85
CA VAL A 29 -22.01 9.62 6.52
C VAL A 29 -23.50 9.98 6.59
N LEU A 30 -24.25 9.39 7.53
CA LEU A 30 -25.66 9.74 7.74
C LEU A 30 -25.83 11.22 8.10
N GLN A 31 -25.04 11.74 9.04
CA GLN A 31 -25.08 13.15 9.40
C GLN A 31 -24.83 14.08 8.20
N ALA A 32 -23.95 13.67 7.28
CA ALA A 32 -23.68 14.42 6.06
C ALA A 32 -24.85 14.33 5.07
N ILE A 33 -25.37 13.13 4.82
CA ILE A 33 -26.50 12.89 3.90
C ILE A 33 -27.77 13.61 4.37
N ASP A 34 -28.03 13.67 5.67
CA ASP A 34 -29.17 14.40 6.26
C ASP A 34 -29.15 15.90 5.93
N HIS A 35 -27.97 16.44 5.61
CA HIS A 35 -27.77 17.82 5.15
C HIS A 35 -27.51 17.91 3.64
N GLY A 36 -27.83 16.87 2.88
CA GLY A 36 -27.67 16.82 1.41
C GLY A 36 -26.21 16.77 0.94
N MET A 37 -25.25 16.48 1.82
CA MET A 37 -23.83 16.42 1.47
C MET A 37 -23.48 15.12 0.73
N LYS A 38 -22.43 15.20 -0.09
CA LYS A 38 -21.69 14.08 -0.67
C LYS A 38 -20.23 14.20 -0.27
N ALA A 39 -19.46 13.13 -0.48
CA ALA A 39 -18.02 13.17 -0.31
C ALA A 39 -17.42 14.26 -1.22
N LYS A 40 -16.58 15.13 -0.64
CA LYS A 40 -15.83 16.14 -1.41
C LYS A 40 -14.52 15.58 -1.95
N SER A 41 -14.04 14.50 -1.33
CA SER A 41 -12.91 13.70 -1.77
C SER A 41 -13.38 12.37 -2.30
N TYR A 42 -12.60 11.76 -3.19
CA TYR A 42 -12.77 10.34 -3.50
C TYR A 42 -12.71 9.52 -2.22
N PHE A 43 -13.70 8.66 -2.02
CA PHE A 43 -13.91 7.91 -0.78
C PHE A 43 -14.02 6.42 -1.07
N LEU A 44 -13.01 5.64 -0.68
CA LEU A 44 -13.01 4.19 -0.88
C LEU A 44 -13.23 3.44 0.43
N VAL A 45 -14.12 2.45 0.39
CA VAL A 45 -14.51 1.60 1.52
C VAL A 45 -14.11 0.16 1.23
N THR A 46 -13.22 -0.43 2.04
CA THR A 46 -12.76 -1.81 1.87
C THR A 46 -13.24 -2.67 3.04
N PRO A 47 -14.19 -3.60 2.83
CA PRO A 47 -14.56 -4.59 3.83
C PRO A 47 -13.39 -5.54 4.15
N GLY A 48 -13.16 -5.84 5.43
CA GLY A 48 -12.06 -6.72 5.83
C GLY A 48 -12.26 -8.21 5.53
N SER A 49 -13.50 -8.64 5.26
CA SER A 49 -13.86 -10.03 4.95
C SER A 49 -15.19 -10.13 4.19
N GLU A 50 -15.49 -11.30 3.65
CA GLU A 50 -16.79 -11.59 3.05
C GLU A 50 -17.94 -11.47 4.07
N GLN A 51 -17.75 -12.00 5.28
CA GLN A 51 -18.70 -11.85 6.37
C GLN A 51 -19.02 -10.37 6.68
N VAL A 52 -18.00 -9.50 6.72
CA VAL A 52 -18.21 -8.06 6.94
C VAL A 52 -18.96 -7.45 5.77
N ARG A 53 -18.56 -7.75 4.52
CA ARG A 53 -19.21 -7.26 3.30
C ARG A 53 -20.70 -7.64 3.25
N ALA A 54 -21.02 -8.92 3.44
CA ALA A 54 -22.37 -9.44 3.47
C ALA A 54 -23.20 -8.80 4.60
N THR A 55 -22.60 -8.65 5.78
CA THR A 55 -23.27 -8.02 6.93
C THR A 55 -23.64 -6.56 6.65
N ILE A 56 -22.73 -5.75 6.11
CA ILE A 56 -23.02 -4.34 5.80
C ILE A 56 -23.96 -4.17 4.61
N GLU A 57 -23.97 -5.10 3.66
CA GLU A 57 -24.93 -5.11 2.56
C GLU A 57 -26.34 -5.42 3.06
N ARG A 58 -26.50 -6.48 3.85
CA ARG A 58 -27.77 -6.86 4.50
C ARG A 58 -28.33 -5.71 5.37
N ASP A 59 -27.45 -5.01 6.08
CA ASP A 59 -27.83 -3.91 6.97
C ASP A 59 -27.96 -2.55 6.23
N GLY A 60 -27.75 -2.53 4.90
CA GLY A 60 -27.98 -1.36 4.04
C GLY A 60 -26.85 -0.33 4.01
N LEU A 61 -25.76 -0.55 4.74
CA LEU A 61 -24.62 0.37 4.85
C LEU A 61 -23.89 0.54 3.52
N THR A 62 -23.79 -0.52 2.70
CA THR A 62 -23.18 -0.45 1.35
C THR A 62 -23.84 0.64 0.51
N LYS A 63 -25.18 0.64 0.47
CA LYS A 63 -25.96 1.64 -0.27
C LYS A 63 -25.73 3.04 0.28
N ILE A 64 -25.65 3.19 1.59
CA ILE A 64 -25.43 4.50 2.23
C ILE A 64 -24.04 5.06 1.88
N PHE A 65 -23.00 4.23 1.86
CA PHE A 65 -21.68 4.65 1.40
C PHE A 65 -21.68 5.04 -0.09
N GLN A 66 -22.35 4.26 -0.94
CA GLN A 66 -22.50 4.57 -2.37
C GLN A 66 -23.29 5.86 -2.60
N ASP A 67 -24.41 6.03 -1.91
CA ASP A 67 -25.22 7.23 -1.99
C ASP A 67 -24.42 8.46 -1.51
N PHE A 68 -23.50 8.32 -0.55
CA PHE A 68 -22.58 9.39 -0.15
C PHE A 68 -21.53 9.76 -1.22
N GLY A 69 -21.32 8.91 -2.23
CA GLY A 69 -20.30 9.07 -3.27
C GLY A 69 -19.03 8.25 -3.00
N GLY A 70 -19.14 7.19 -2.20
CA GLY A 70 -18.05 6.26 -1.95
C GLY A 70 -18.13 4.98 -2.76
N ASP A 71 -16.98 4.44 -3.15
CA ASP A 71 -16.90 3.13 -3.80
C ASP A 71 -16.56 2.05 -2.77
N VAL A 72 -17.39 1.01 -2.73
CA VAL A 72 -17.13 -0.18 -1.91
C VAL A 72 -16.29 -1.15 -2.75
N LEU A 73 -15.03 -1.32 -2.35
CA LEU A 73 -14.06 -2.19 -3.02
C LEU A 73 -14.28 -3.66 -2.66
N ALA A 74 -13.60 -4.54 -3.41
CA ALA A 74 -13.45 -5.93 -3.03
C ALA A 74 -12.82 -6.07 -1.63
N ASN A 75 -13.18 -7.14 -0.93
CA ASN A 75 -12.65 -7.56 0.36
C ASN A 75 -11.21 -8.09 0.25
N ALA A 76 -10.27 -7.21 -0.13
CA ALA A 76 -8.87 -7.49 -0.35
C ALA A 76 -7.99 -6.31 0.12
N CYS A 77 -6.67 -6.50 0.21
CA CYS A 77 -5.77 -5.43 0.66
C CYS A 77 -5.79 -4.17 -0.25
N GLY A 78 -5.93 -4.34 -1.57
CA GLY A 78 -6.11 -3.25 -2.53
C GLY A 78 -5.09 -2.10 -2.38
N PRO A 79 -5.54 -0.84 -2.26
CA PRO A 79 -4.65 0.34 -2.13
C PRO A 79 -3.69 0.31 -0.94
N CYS A 80 -3.93 -0.48 0.11
CA CYS A 80 -3.02 -0.60 1.26
C CYS A 80 -1.63 -1.15 0.87
N ILE A 81 -1.56 -1.91 -0.24
CA ILE A 81 -0.33 -2.54 -0.71
C ILE A 81 0.13 -2.06 -2.08
N GLY A 82 -0.46 -0.96 -2.59
CA GLY A 82 -0.17 -0.45 -3.92
C GLY A 82 -0.92 -1.18 -5.04
N GLN A 83 -1.90 -2.03 -4.70
CA GLN A 83 -2.74 -2.70 -5.69
C GLN A 83 -3.93 -1.80 -6.05
N TRP A 84 -3.63 -0.67 -6.67
CA TRP A 84 -4.60 0.35 -7.02
C TRP A 84 -4.23 0.99 -8.34
N ASP A 85 -5.15 0.92 -9.31
CA ASP A 85 -5.07 1.66 -10.56
C ASP A 85 -5.62 3.08 -10.35
N ARG A 86 -4.75 3.96 -9.85
CA ARG A 86 -5.11 5.34 -9.50
C ARG A 86 -5.10 6.23 -10.74
N GLN A 87 -6.22 6.90 -11.02
CA GLN A 87 -6.43 7.68 -12.26
C GLN A 87 -6.75 9.16 -12.03
N ASP A 88 -6.90 9.61 -10.78
CA ASP A 88 -7.28 10.99 -10.43
C ASP A 88 -6.11 11.99 -10.41
N ILE A 89 -4.87 11.51 -10.54
CA ILE A 89 -3.64 12.31 -10.51
C ILE A 89 -2.65 11.86 -11.59
N GLN A 90 -1.70 12.73 -11.94
CA GLN A 90 -0.54 12.36 -12.73
C GLN A 90 0.60 11.83 -11.86
N MET A 91 1.43 10.92 -12.40
CA MET A 91 2.61 10.42 -11.69
C MET A 91 3.57 11.57 -11.34
N GLY A 92 3.99 11.67 -10.08
CA GLY A 92 4.81 12.77 -9.57
C GLY A 92 4.03 14.00 -9.12
N GLU A 93 2.71 14.03 -9.31
CA GLU A 93 1.87 15.13 -8.81
C GLU A 93 1.84 15.11 -7.28
N LYS A 94 2.05 16.28 -6.67
CA LYS A 94 1.99 16.44 -5.22
C LYS A 94 0.53 16.46 -4.79
N ASN A 95 0.12 15.45 -4.02
CA ASN A 95 -1.23 15.34 -3.50
C ASN A 95 -1.20 14.78 -2.07
N THR A 96 -2.36 14.78 -1.42
CA THR A 96 -2.59 14.18 -0.10
C THR A 96 -3.52 12.98 -0.22
N ILE A 97 -3.21 11.92 0.54
CA ILE A 97 -4.18 10.87 0.87
C ILE A 97 -4.28 10.70 2.38
N VAL A 98 -5.49 10.48 2.91
CA VAL A 98 -5.70 10.11 4.32
C VAL A 98 -6.34 8.73 4.37
N THR A 99 -5.75 7.84 5.15
CA THR A 99 -6.17 6.44 5.16
C THR A 99 -6.35 5.89 6.57
N SER A 100 -7.13 4.82 6.70
CA SER A 100 -7.23 4.07 7.94
C SER A 100 -6.40 2.78 7.94
N TYR A 101 -5.36 2.74 7.11
CA TYR A 101 -4.42 1.64 7.05
C TYR A 101 -3.43 1.72 8.21
N ASN A 102 -2.23 1.16 8.05
CA ASN A 102 -1.19 1.16 9.07
C ASN A 102 0.19 1.58 8.55
N ARG A 103 0.32 1.85 7.25
CA ARG A 103 1.59 2.21 6.59
C ARG A 103 1.36 3.29 5.55
N ASN A 104 2.24 4.28 5.55
CA ASN A 104 2.26 5.43 4.64
C ASN A 104 3.69 5.71 4.12
N PHE A 105 4.47 4.65 3.89
CA PHE A 105 5.80 4.82 3.27
C PHE A 105 5.66 5.42 1.86
N THR A 106 6.70 6.12 1.43
CA THR A 106 6.75 6.80 0.11
C THR A 106 6.33 5.86 -1.02
N GLY A 107 5.35 6.27 -1.82
CA GLY A 107 4.84 5.49 -2.95
C GLY A 107 4.14 4.17 -2.59
N ARG A 108 3.86 3.90 -1.30
CA ARG A 108 3.30 2.60 -0.89
C ARG A 108 1.91 2.34 -1.47
N ASN A 109 1.06 3.36 -1.56
CA ASN A 109 -0.36 3.19 -1.88
C ASN A 109 -0.66 3.25 -3.38
N ASP A 110 0.13 4.00 -4.15
CA ASP A 110 -0.12 4.28 -5.57
C ASP A 110 1.17 4.40 -6.40
N ALA A 111 2.33 4.05 -5.84
CA ALA A 111 3.66 4.21 -6.44
C ALA A 111 4.10 5.65 -6.74
N ASN A 112 3.32 6.67 -6.33
CA ASN A 112 3.71 8.06 -6.51
C ASN A 112 4.54 8.56 -5.30
N PRO A 113 5.83 8.92 -5.49
CA PRO A 113 6.67 9.40 -4.39
C PRO A 113 6.24 10.78 -3.86
N ALA A 114 5.48 11.56 -4.63
CA ALA A 114 5.00 12.88 -4.23
C ALA A 114 3.69 12.84 -3.40
N THR A 115 3.09 11.66 -3.22
CA THR A 115 1.88 11.48 -2.44
C THR A 115 2.19 11.52 -0.94
N HIS A 116 1.52 12.43 -0.24
CA HIS A 116 1.63 12.58 1.21
C HIS A 116 0.54 11.72 1.87
N GLY A 117 0.93 10.55 2.37
CA GLY A 117 0.02 9.65 3.06
C GLY A 117 -0.08 9.94 4.55
N PHE A 118 -1.30 10.12 5.06
CA PHE A 118 -1.60 10.22 6.50
C PHE A 118 -2.41 9.00 6.94
N VAL A 119 -2.13 8.51 8.15
CA VAL A 119 -2.85 7.38 8.73
C VAL A 119 -3.59 7.86 9.97
N THR A 120 -4.89 7.54 10.07
CA THR A 120 -5.75 7.92 11.19
C THR A 120 -6.90 6.91 11.34
N SER A 121 -7.85 7.16 12.23
CA SER A 121 -9.00 6.29 12.41
C SER A 121 -10.04 6.44 11.28
N PRO A 122 -10.81 5.38 10.97
CA PRO A 122 -11.84 5.36 9.92
C PRO A 122 -12.86 6.51 9.96
N ASP A 123 -13.29 6.88 11.16
CA ASP A 123 -14.21 7.98 11.42
C ASP A 123 -13.58 9.34 11.07
N ILE A 124 -12.31 9.56 11.41
CA ILE A 124 -11.58 10.77 11.01
C ILE A 124 -11.37 10.81 9.49
N VAL A 125 -11.04 9.68 8.85
CA VAL A 125 -10.96 9.62 7.37
C VAL A 125 -12.29 10.04 6.73
N THR A 126 -13.41 9.58 7.30
CA THR A 126 -14.76 9.92 6.82
C THR A 126 -15.06 11.41 7.02
N ALA A 127 -14.74 11.96 8.19
CA ALA A 127 -14.90 13.38 8.48
C ALA A 127 -14.11 14.26 7.52
N MET A 128 -12.86 13.89 7.24
CA MET A 128 -12.00 14.60 6.28
C MET A 128 -12.52 14.45 4.85
N ALA A 129 -13.09 13.30 4.47
CA ALA A 129 -13.72 13.13 3.15
C ALA A 129 -15.00 13.98 2.97
N ILE A 130 -15.76 14.23 4.05
CA ILE A 130 -16.90 15.17 4.04
C ILE A 130 -16.39 16.62 3.87
N ALA A 131 -15.31 16.98 4.58
CA ALA A 131 -14.78 18.34 4.58
C ALA A 131 -13.97 18.70 3.33
N GLY A 132 -13.22 17.73 2.78
CA GLY A 132 -12.31 17.88 1.65
C GLY A 132 -11.06 18.70 1.94
N THR A 133 -10.65 18.79 3.22
CA THR A 133 -9.43 19.51 3.64
C THR A 133 -8.83 18.94 4.92
N LEU A 134 -7.50 18.93 5.01
CA LEU A 134 -6.75 18.59 6.24
C LEU A 134 -6.89 19.60 7.37
N ASP A 135 -7.34 20.83 7.10
CA ASP A 135 -7.48 21.89 8.11
C ASP A 135 -8.78 21.76 8.94
N PHE A 136 -9.57 20.71 8.69
CA PHE A 136 -10.85 20.51 9.36
C PHE A 136 -10.71 19.74 10.68
N ASP A 137 -11.16 20.35 11.79
CA ASP A 137 -11.29 19.69 13.08
C ASP A 137 -12.75 19.29 13.36
N PRO A 138 -13.11 17.99 13.25
CA PRO A 138 -14.49 17.52 13.40
C PRO A 138 -15.09 17.77 14.79
N ARG A 139 -14.28 18.15 15.79
CA ARG A 139 -14.74 18.40 17.17
C ARG A 139 -15.36 19.79 17.35
N LYS A 140 -15.06 20.73 16.47
CA LYS A 140 -15.42 22.15 16.67
C LYS A 140 -15.81 22.88 15.39
N ASP A 141 -15.31 22.47 14.23
CA ASP A 141 -15.52 23.21 12.99
C ASP A 141 -16.89 22.94 12.39
N LYS A 142 -17.42 23.96 11.71
CA LYS A 142 -18.72 23.90 11.04
C LYS A 142 -18.55 23.60 9.56
N ILE A 143 -19.39 22.72 9.04
CA ILE A 143 -19.53 22.39 7.63
C ILE A 143 -20.70 23.19 7.06
N THR A 144 -20.50 23.82 5.91
CA THR A 144 -21.57 24.47 5.15
C THR A 144 -22.18 23.46 4.17
N ALA A 145 -23.47 23.18 4.31
CA ALA A 145 -24.24 22.31 3.44
C ALA A 145 -24.61 23.01 2.11
N PRO A 146 -25.06 22.27 1.07
CA PRO A 146 -25.44 22.86 -0.21
C PRO A 146 -26.57 23.89 -0.12
N ASP A 147 -27.45 23.76 0.88
CA ASP A 147 -28.54 24.72 1.16
C ASP A 147 -28.07 25.97 1.94
N GLY A 148 -26.77 26.07 2.24
CA GLY A 148 -26.16 27.17 2.99
C GLY A 148 -26.25 27.04 4.52
N THR A 149 -26.94 26.01 5.04
CA THR A 149 -26.98 25.76 6.49
C THR A 149 -25.61 25.32 6.99
N LYS A 150 -25.34 25.57 8.28
CA LYS A 150 -24.08 25.20 8.92
C LYS A 150 -24.34 24.22 10.05
N PHE A 151 -23.61 23.11 10.05
CA PHE A 151 -23.71 22.08 11.08
C PHE A 151 -22.33 21.62 11.54
N THR A 152 -22.25 21.02 12.73
CA THR A 152 -21.04 20.37 13.26
C THR A 152 -21.27 18.87 13.28
N LEU A 153 -20.22 18.08 13.02
CA LEU A 153 -20.30 16.64 13.20
C LEU A 153 -20.44 16.32 14.71
N LYS A 154 -21.41 15.49 15.05
CA LYS A 154 -21.61 14.98 16.40
C LYS A 154 -20.78 13.70 16.57
N PRO A 155 -20.12 13.47 17.71
CA PRO A 155 -19.36 12.25 17.95
C PRO A 155 -20.14 10.99 17.55
N PRO A 156 -19.50 10.05 16.83
CA PRO A 156 -20.20 8.87 16.32
C PRO A 156 -20.66 8.01 17.50
N SER A 157 -21.93 7.61 17.45
CA SER A 157 -22.55 6.71 18.41
C SER A 157 -23.04 5.47 17.67
N GLY A 158 -22.87 4.29 18.29
CA GLY A 158 -23.16 3.04 17.60
C GLY A 158 -22.95 1.79 18.44
N VAL A 159 -23.50 0.69 17.95
CA VAL A 159 -23.41 -0.64 18.57
C VAL A 159 -22.11 -1.31 18.11
N ALA A 160 -21.37 -1.90 19.04
CA ALA A 160 -20.09 -2.57 18.73
C ALA A 160 -20.22 -3.74 17.76
N LEU A 161 -21.41 -4.36 17.72
CA LEU A 161 -21.70 -5.57 16.96
C LEU A 161 -23.05 -5.42 16.23
N PRO A 162 -23.21 -6.07 15.06
CA PRO A 162 -24.49 -6.08 14.36
C PRO A 162 -25.59 -6.71 15.23
N ALA A 163 -26.72 -6.02 15.40
CA ALA A 163 -27.81 -6.48 16.26
C ALA A 163 -28.42 -7.82 15.81
N LYS A 164 -28.38 -8.10 14.50
CA LYS A 164 -28.85 -9.37 13.89
C LYS A 164 -27.75 -10.44 13.80
N GLY A 165 -26.58 -10.19 14.39
CA GLY A 165 -25.39 -11.01 14.19
C GLY A 165 -24.78 -10.82 12.80
N TYR A 166 -23.69 -11.55 12.56
CA TYR A 166 -22.97 -11.53 11.29
C TYR A 166 -23.64 -12.39 10.24
N ASP A 167 -23.71 -11.87 9.02
CA ASP A 167 -24.05 -12.66 7.83
C ASP A 167 -22.78 -13.35 7.33
N PRO A 168 -22.72 -14.69 7.25
CA PRO A 168 -21.51 -15.39 6.80
C PRO A 168 -21.14 -15.05 5.34
N GLY A 169 -22.10 -14.60 4.53
CA GLY A 169 -21.90 -14.34 3.11
C GLY A 169 -21.68 -15.63 2.31
N GLU A 170 -20.94 -15.50 1.21
CA GLU A 170 -20.60 -16.64 0.35
C GLU A 170 -19.57 -17.58 1.01
N ASP A 171 -19.77 -18.88 0.85
CA ASP A 171 -18.77 -19.86 1.28
C ASP A 171 -17.56 -19.80 0.33
N THR A 172 -16.49 -19.19 0.83
CA THR A 172 -15.23 -18.98 0.12
C THR A 172 -14.15 -19.98 0.56
N TYR A 173 -14.47 -20.89 1.48
CA TYR A 173 -13.51 -21.86 2.00
C TYR A 173 -13.53 -23.14 1.18
N GLN A 174 -12.34 -23.58 0.77
CA GLN A 174 -12.13 -24.88 0.17
C GLN A 174 -11.34 -25.77 1.13
N ALA A 175 -11.98 -26.85 1.60
CA ALA A 175 -11.31 -27.85 2.42
C ALA A 175 -10.25 -28.62 1.60
N PRO A 176 -9.14 -29.07 2.22
CA PRO A 176 -8.17 -29.91 1.52
C PRO A 176 -8.82 -31.22 1.09
N SER A 177 -8.67 -31.59 -0.18
CA SER A 177 -9.12 -32.88 -0.73
C SER A 177 -8.29 -34.06 -0.21
N GLY A 178 -7.07 -33.81 0.30
CA GLY A 178 -6.10 -34.83 0.68
C GLY A 178 -5.45 -35.55 -0.52
N THR A 179 -5.88 -35.23 -1.74
CA THR A 179 -5.41 -35.85 -2.99
C THR A 179 -5.30 -34.79 -4.09
N GLY A 180 -4.26 -34.87 -4.92
CA GLY A 180 -4.06 -33.99 -6.06
C GLY A 180 -2.61 -33.96 -6.52
N GLU A 181 -2.40 -33.47 -7.73
CA GLU A 181 -1.06 -33.20 -8.27
C GLU A 181 -0.89 -31.68 -8.41
N VAL A 182 0.28 -31.18 -8.03
CA VAL A 182 0.63 -29.75 -8.15
C VAL A 182 1.67 -29.63 -9.26
N GLU A 183 1.22 -29.20 -10.43
CA GLU A 183 2.08 -28.98 -11.59
C GLU A 183 2.45 -27.50 -11.72
N VAL A 184 3.72 -27.24 -12.06
CA VAL A 184 4.21 -25.90 -12.38
C VAL A 184 4.74 -25.94 -13.82
N ASP A 185 4.06 -25.23 -14.72
CA ASP A 185 4.50 -25.08 -16.10
C ASP A 185 5.90 -24.43 -16.15
N PRO A 186 6.92 -25.10 -16.72
CA PRO A 186 8.28 -24.56 -16.82
C PRO A 186 8.39 -23.25 -17.61
N SER A 187 7.40 -22.92 -18.45
CA SER A 187 7.33 -21.67 -19.22
C SER A 187 6.53 -20.56 -18.51
N SER A 188 5.93 -20.86 -17.36
CA SER A 188 5.13 -19.92 -16.59
C SER A 188 5.92 -18.68 -16.22
N GLN A 189 5.32 -17.52 -16.45
CA GLN A 189 5.89 -16.23 -16.01
C GLN A 189 5.45 -15.86 -14.58
N ARG A 190 4.66 -16.72 -13.91
CA ARG A 190 4.04 -16.47 -12.60
C ARG A 190 4.60 -17.36 -11.50
N LEU A 191 4.88 -18.62 -11.83
CA LEU A 191 5.33 -19.66 -10.92
C LEU A 191 6.61 -20.29 -11.46
N GLN A 192 7.60 -20.48 -10.60
CA GLN A 192 8.88 -21.12 -10.91
C GLN A 192 9.25 -22.04 -9.77
N LEU A 193 9.62 -23.28 -10.07
CA LEU A 193 10.20 -24.16 -9.05
C LEU A 193 11.54 -23.60 -8.58
N LEU A 194 11.70 -23.47 -7.26
CA LEU A 194 12.96 -23.03 -6.68
C LEU A 194 14.07 -24.05 -6.93
N GLN A 195 15.22 -23.55 -7.36
CA GLN A 195 16.45 -24.32 -7.41
C GLN A 195 17.20 -24.15 -6.09
N PRO A 196 17.75 -25.22 -5.49
CA PRO A 196 18.56 -25.12 -4.28
C PRO A 196 19.72 -24.13 -4.49
N PHE A 197 19.90 -23.20 -3.55
CA PHE A 197 21.05 -22.30 -3.58
C PHE A 197 22.36 -23.07 -3.35
N SER A 198 23.45 -22.54 -3.88
CA SER A 198 24.78 -23.11 -3.68
C SER A 198 25.09 -23.25 -2.18
N LYS A 199 25.63 -24.41 -1.81
CA LYS A 199 26.19 -24.62 -0.46
C LYS A 199 27.39 -23.69 -0.25
N TRP A 200 27.61 -23.27 0.99
CA TRP A 200 28.86 -22.63 1.38
C TRP A 200 30.07 -23.52 1.04
N ASP A 201 31.10 -22.94 0.45
CA ASP A 201 32.29 -23.64 -0.05
C ASP A 201 33.36 -23.87 1.03
N GLY A 202 33.14 -23.36 2.25
CA GLY A 202 34.04 -23.50 3.38
C GLY A 202 35.12 -22.42 3.45
N LYS A 203 35.10 -21.42 2.56
CA LYS A 203 36.10 -20.35 2.50
C LYS A 203 35.54 -19.04 3.00
N ASP A 204 36.45 -18.13 3.35
CA ASP A 204 36.13 -16.74 3.64
C ASP A 204 35.68 -16.00 2.36
N LEU A 205 34.85 -14.98 2.53
CA LEU A 205 34.38 -14.14 1.44
C LEU A 205 35.33 -12.95 1.26
N GLU A 206 36.37 -13.15 0.46
CA GLU A 206 37.37 -12.14 0.15
C GLU A 206 36.98 -11.29 -1.07
N ASP A 207 37.52 -10.06 -1.14
CA ASP A 207 37.42 -9.14 -2.29
C ASP A 207 35.99 -8.90 -2.83
N MET A 208 34.98 -8.95 -1.94
CA MET A 208 33.59 -8.66 -2.31
C MET A 208 33.42 -7.19 -2.69
N VAL A 209 32.72 -6.94 -3.80
CA VAL A 209 32.37 -5.57 -4.20
C VAL A 209 31.16 -5.06 -3.42
N ILE A 210 31.10 -3.75 -3.16
CA ILE A 210 29.88 -3.14 -2.64
C ILE A 210 28.93 -2.91 -3.82
N LEU A 211 27.78 -3.60 -3.82
CA LEU A 211 26.73 -3.37 -4.83
C LEU A 211 26.04 -2.02 -4.60
N ILE A 212 25.65 -1.77 -3.35
CA ILE A 212 25.00 -0.53 -2.94
C ILE A 212 25.34 -0.23 -1.47
N LYS A 213 25.66 1.02 -1.19
CA LYS A 213 25.64 1.58 0.17
C LYS A 213 24.37 2.39 0.31
N VAL A 214 23.42 1.90 1.11
CA VAL A 214 22.13 2.57 1.29
C VAL A 214 22.29 3.72 2.27
N LYS A 215 21.69 4.87 1.94
CA LYS A 215 21.63 6.05 2.82
C LYS A 215 20.29 6.10 3.54
N GLY A 216 20.33 6.07 4.87
CA GLY A 216 19.14 6.19 5.71
C GLY A 216 18.20 4.99 5.62
N LYS A 217 16.91 5.24 5.80
CA LYS A 217 15.86 4.22 5.96
C LYS A 217 15.79 3.26 4.76
N CYS A 218 16.02 1.98 5.00
CA CYS A 218 15.86 0.91 4.01
C CYS A 218 14.80 -0.11 4.47
N THR A 219 13.56 0.03 3.99
CA THR A 219 12.48 -0.91 4.28
C THR A 219 12.51 -2.09 3.32
N THR A 220 11.80 -3.17 3.64
CA THR A 220 11.54 -4.26 2.67
C THR A 220 10.86 -3.81 1.38
N ASP A 221 10.11 -2.69 1.37
CA ASP A 221 9.58 -2.09 0.14
C ASP A 221 10.66 -1.39 -0.70
N HIS A 222 11.76 -0.93 -0.06
CA HIS A 222 12.94 -0.42 -0.76
C HIS A 222 13.76 -1.55 -1.41
N ILE A 223 13.81 -2.72 -0.76
CA ILE A 223 14.58 -3.89 -1.20
C ILE A 223 13.82 -4.68 -2.28
N SER A 224 12.54 -4.97 -2.07
CA SER A 224 11.71 -5.75 -3.00
C SER A 224 10.32 -5.17 -3.03
N ALA A 225 10.03 -4.32 -4.02
CA ALA A 225 8.80 -3.54 -4.09
C ALA A 225 7.53 -4.43 -4.26
N ALA A 226 6.38 -3.92 -3.79
CA ALA A 226 5.07 -4.57 -3.97
C ALA A 226 4.36 -4.07 -5.25
N GLY A 227 3.05 -3.80 -5.20
CA GLY A 227 2.26 -3.33 -6.34
C GLY A 227 2.39 -4.22 -7.58
N PRO A 228 2.86 -3.70 -8.73
CA PRO A 228 2.94 -4.46 -9.98
C PRO A 228 3.84 -5.70 -9.90
N TRP A 229 4.75 -5.77 -8.92
CA TRP A 229 5.66 -6.90 -8.72
C TRP A 229 5.01 -8.10 -8.06
N LEU A 230 3.84 -7.93 -7.43
CA LEU A 230 3.13 -9.04 -6.76
C LEU A 230 2.76 -10.17 -7.73
N LYS A 231 2.61 -9.86 -9.03
CA LYS A 231 2.40 -10.88 -10.05
C LYS A 231 3.57 -11.88 -10.14
N TYR A 232 4.79 -11.51 -9.78
CA TYR A 232 5.97 -12.38 -9.86
C TYR A 232 6.35 -13.04 -8.53
N ARG A 233 5.51 -12.98 -7.49
CA ARG A 233 5.82 -13.55 -6.16
C ARG A 233 6.16 -15.04 -6.16
N GLY A 234 5.63 -15.80 -7.11
CA GLY A 234 5.95 -17.22 -7.28
C GLY A 234 7.10 -17.49 -8.24
N HIS A 235 7.71 -16.47 -8.84
CA HIS A 235 8.76 -16.60 -9.84
C HIS A 235 9.98 -15.77 -9.44
N LEU A 236 10.93 -16.43 -8.75
CA LEU A 236 12.06 -15.77 -8.10
C LEU A 236 12.90 -14.93 -9.09
N ASP A 237 13.25 -15.47 -10.25
CA ASP A 237 14.09 -14.73 -11.20
C ASP A 237 13.40 -13.47 -11.78
N ASN A 238 12.07 -13.50 -11.96
CA ASN A 238 11.31 -12.36 -12.47
C ASN A 238 11.16 -11.26 -11.42
N ILE A 239 10.90 -11.62 -10.15
CA ILE A 239 10.75 -10.63 -9.08
C ILE A 239 12.09 -9.99 -8.69
N SER A 240 13.22 -10.71 -8.81
CA SER A 240 14.58 -10.16 -8.58
C SER A 240 14.94 -8.96 -9.46
N ASN A 241 14.17 -8.68 -10.52
CA ASN A 241 14.34 -7.46 -11.31
C ASN A 241 13.88 -6.19 -10.57
N ASN A 242 13.39 -6.30 -9.32
CA ASN A 242 13.08 -5.16 -8.46
C ASN A 242 14.02 -4.99 -7.25
N LEU A 243 15.11 -5.77 -7.20
CA LEU A 243 16.11 -5.73 -6.14
C LEU A 243 16.64 -4.30 -5.93
N PHE A 244 16.43 -3.76 -4.74
CA PHE A 244 16.81 -2.40 -4.31
C PHE A 244 16.27 -1.26 -5.19
N LEU A 245 15.16 -1.48 -5.89
CA LEU A 245 14.59 -0.54 -6.86
C LEU A 245 14.35 0.87 -6.29
N THR A 246 13.99 0.98 -5.00
CA THR A 246 13.70 2.28 -4.36
C THR A 246 14.62 2.58 -3.17
N ALA A 247 15.74 1.86 -3.05
CA ALA A 247 16.77 2.19 -2.09
C ALA A 247 17.64 3.35 -2.59
N THR A 248 17.90 4.33 -1.72
CA THR A 248 18.72 5.50 -2.04
C THR A 248 20.20 5.17 -1.91
N ASN A 249 20.95 5.31 -3.01
CA ASN A 249 22.39 5.12 -3.02
C ASN A 249 23.10 6.31 -2.35
N ALA A 250 24.00 6.03 -1.40
CA ALA A 250 24.77 7.03 -0.68
C ALA A 250 25.78 7.80 -1.55
N GLU A 251 26.22 7.23 -2.68
CA GLU A 251 27.20 7.86 -3.57
C GLU A 251 26.62 9.06 -4.32
N ASN A 252 25.39 8.95 -4.84
CA ASN A 252 24.77 9.94 -5.72
C ASN A 252 23.43 10.48 -5.22
N GLY A 253 22.86 9.89 -4.15
CA GLY A 253 21.54 10.27 -3.63
C GLY A 253 20.37 9.84 -4.52
N GLU A 254 20.60 9.00 -5.52
CA GLU A 254 19.59 8.54 -6.47
C GLU A 254 19.09 7.13 -6.11
N MET A 255 17.84 6.81 -6.49
CA MET A 255 17.28 5.46 -6.42
C MET A 255 17.63 4.67 -7.68
N ASN A 256 17.77 3.34 -7.55
CA ASN A 256 18.04 2.41 -8.67
C ASN A 256 19.22 2.81 -9.57
N LYS A 257 20.26 3.43 -9.02
CA LYS A 257 21.41 3.89 -9.81
C LYS A 257 22.70 3.72 -9.03
N VAL A 258 23.48 2.70 -9.41
CA VAL A 258 24.73 2.32 -8.77
C VAL A 258 25.85 2.21 -9.79
N ARG A 259 27.08 2.47 -9.36
CA ARG A 259 28.28 2.29 -10.16
C ARG A 259 28.66 0.81 -10.19
N ASN A 260 28.78 0.25 -11.39
CA ASN A 260 29.40 -1.05 -11.59
C ASN A 260 30.91 -0.93 -11.41
N GLN A 261 31.45 -1.56 -10.36
CA GLN A 261 32.85 -1.47 -9.95
C GLN A 261 33.83 -2.10 -10.96
N LEU A 262 33.34 -2.91 -11.91
CA LEU A 262 34.16 -3.56 -12.93
C LEU A 262 34.21 -2.77 -14.25
N THR A 263 33.21 -1.93 -14.51
CA THR A 263 33.11 -1.15 -15.76
C THR A 263 33.15 0.36 -15.56
N ASP A 264 33.07 0.82 -14.31
CA ASP A 264 32.96 2.22 -13.91
C ASP A 264 31.74 2.96 -14.47
N GLN A 265 30.72 2.22 -14.93
CA GLN A 265 29.48 2.77 -15.48
C GLN A 265 28.33 2.71 -14.47
N PHE A 266 27.49 3.74 -14.46
CA PHE A 266 26.25 3.72 -13.69
C PHE A 266 25.15 2.94 -14.42
N GLY A 267 24.42 2.12 -13.68
CA GLY A 267 23.28 1.35 -14.19
C GLY A 267 22.28 1.04 -13.08
N THR A 268 21.26 0.25 -13.41
CA THR A 268 20.28 -0.18 -12.40
C THR A 268 20.89 -1.17 -11.43
N VAL A 269 20.33 -1.26 -10.21
CA VAL A 269 20.84 -2.19 -9.19
C VAL A 269 20.68 -3.65 -9.62
N PRO A 270 19.51 -4.10 -10.15
CA PRO A 270 19.34 -5.47 -10.60
C PRO A 270 20.28 -5.85 -11.77
N GLU A 271 20.46 -4.97 -12.76
CA GLU A 271 21.36 -5.22 -13.88
C GLU A 271 22.82 -5.35 -13.42
N THR A 272 23.24 -4.48 -12.50
CA THR A 272 24.59 -4.51 -11.93
C THR A 272 24.82 -5.79 -11.11
N ALA A 273 23.85 -6.19 -10.29
CA ALA A 273 23.92 -7.44 -9.52
C ALA A 273 23.97 -8.67 -10.43
N ARG A 274 23.16 -8.71 -11.50
CA ARG A 274 23.21 -9.78 -12.51
C ARG A 274 24.54 -9.79 -13.26
N TYR A 275 25.10 -8.63 -13.57
CA TYR A 275 26.42 -8.53 -14.19
C TYR A 275 27.50 -9.14 -13.30
N TYR A 276 27.54 -8.80 -11.99
CA TYR A 276 28.47 -9.42 -11.05
C TYR A 276 28.30 -10.93 -10.97
N LYS A 277 27.05 -11.41 -10.87
CA LYS A 277 26.75 -12.85 -10.89
C LYS A 277 27.29 -13.53 -12.17
N SER A 278 27.13 -12.92 -13.34
CA SER A 278 27.64 -13.44 -14.61
C SER A 278 29.17 -13.48 -14.72
N LYS A 279 29.86 -12.68 -13.90
CA LYS A 279 31.33 -12.64 -13.81
C LYS A 279 31.89 -13.45 -12.65
N GLY A 280 31.03 -14.11 -11.86
CA GLY A 280 31.43 -14.82 -10.65
C GLY A 280 31.96 -13.89 -9.54
N VAL A 281 31.53 -12.63 -9.55
CA VAL A 281 31.91 -11.63 -8.55
C VAL A 281 30.87 -11.59 -7.44
N ASN A 282 31.32 -11.84 -6.21
CA ASN A 282 30.50 -11.74 -5.01
C ASN A 282 30.36 -10.28 -4.57
N TRP A 283 29.22 -9.95 -3.98
CA TRP A 283 28.94 -8.57 -3.55
C TRP A 283 28.26 -8.52 -2.18
N VAL A 284 28.39 -7.37 -1.51
CA VAL A 284 27.67 -7.03 -0.27
C VAL A 284 26.83 -5.77 -0.47
N ALA A 285 25.75 -5.66 0.30
CA ALA A 285 25.04 -4.41 0.49
C ALA A 285 25.37 -3.85 1.88
N VAL A 286 25.59 -2.55 1.97
CA VAL A 286 25.83 -1.86 3.25
C VAL A 286 24.58 -1.09 3.62
N GLY A 287 23.92 -1.53 4.69
CA GLY A 287 22.74 -0.87 5.25
C GLY A 287 23.09 0.23 6.26
N ASP A 288 22.10 1.06 6.56
CA ASP A 288 22.11 2.03 7.66
C ASP A 288 21.34 1.43 8.86
N GLU A 289 20.78 2.28 9.74
CA GLU A 289 19.95 1.84 10.87
C GLU A 289 18.66 1.10 10.45
N ASN A 290 18.26 0.08 11.25
CA ASN A 290 17.02 -0.69 11.10
C ASN A 290 16.76 -1.21 9.67
N TYR A 291 17.81 -1.66 8.99
CA TYR A 291 17.73 -2.21 7.64
C TYR A 291 16.76 -3.40 7.56
N GLY A 292 15.88 -3.39 6.55
CA GLY A 292 14.85 -4.41 6.35
C GLY A 292 13.56 -4.17 7.13
N GLU A 293 13.30 -2.94 7.60
CA GLU A 293 12.06 -2.58 8.30
C GLU A 293 10.80 -2.93 7.46
N GLY A 294 9.71 -3.34 8.12
CA GLY A 294 8.36 -3.32 7.54
C GLY A 294 7.75 -4.70 7.26
N SER A 295 7.54 -5.03 5.99
CA SER A 295 6.85 -6.24 5.55
C SER A 295 7.65 -7.52 5.77
N SER A 296 7.00 -8.62 6.12
CA SER A 296 7.61 -9.95 6.32
C SER A 296 8.02 -10.67 5.02
N ARG A 297 8.25 -9.94 3.92
CA ARG A 297 8.49 -10.57 2.61
C ARG A 297 9.88 -11.21 2.57
N GLU A 298 9.93 -12.53 2.47
CA GLU A 298 11.18 -13.29 2.32
C GLU A 298 11.92 -12.98 1.01
N HIS A 299 11.22 -12.47 -0.01
CA HIS A 299 11.81 -12.04 -1.28
C HIS A 299 12.91 -10.98 -1.09
N ALA A 300 12.81 -10.13 -0.06
CA ALA A 300 13.86 -9.18 0.30
C ALA A 300 15.17 -9.86 0.76
N ALA A 301 15.16 -11.16 1.04
CA ALA A 301 16.34 -11.99 1.33
C ALA A 301 16.64 -12.99 0.20
N LEU A 302 15.62 -13.53 -0.49
CA LEU A 302 15.81 -14.46 -1.60
C LEU A 302 16.38 -13.80 -2.86
N GLU A 303 15.99 -12.55 -3.17
CA GLU A 303 16.47 -11.86 -4.37
C GLU A 303 17.95 -11.44 -4.29
N PRO A 304 18.48 -10.96 -3.14
CA PRO A 304 19.91 -10.79 -2.95
C PRO A 304 20.75 -12.07 -3.09
N ARG A 305 20.14 -13.26 -2.95
CA ARG A 305 20.86 -14.54 -2.81
C ARG A 305 21.27 -15.14 -4.14
#